data_AF-A8RUM0-F1
#
_entry.id   AF-A8RUM0-F1
#
_cell.length_a   1.000
_cell.length_b   1.000
_cell.length_c   1.000
_cell.angle_alpha   90.00
_cell.angle_beta   90.00
_cell.angle_gamma   90.00
#
_symmetry.space_group_name_H-M   'P 1'
#
loop_
_entity.id
_entity.type
_entity.pdbx_description
1 polymer ?
#
loop_
_entity_poly.entity_id
_entity_poly.type
_entity_poly.pdbx_seq_one_letter_code
_entity_poly.pdbx_strand_id
1 'polypeptide(L)'
;MTVEGYRRVKPLVRKAQVRLHITGRFGLPFFIYRHRKRWYYGAGIMAFFLVLYVMSLFIWDIQFEGNYRYTYDTLVRFLDTQDIDYGMLKARINCEDLEASMRTSFPEITWVSARVSGTRLLIHIKENEVLSTIPEKDETPCDIVASQPGIITSMVVRQGVAQVCVGDQVEEGQVLVSGRVPIIGDNEEEINAYMVHADADIVARTVKQYEKTFPLLHQERVHTGRRRRGWYMKAGAWSFTFLTPVRGQGEWDYSMEEKQLRLFSNFYLPVYIGAIQGREMAAYERNYREDELKELSKAINYQFVKNLEEKGVQILENNDRIETSVSECRLTGELVTEESIVKTQPAAEPDMNSGGEPGEKPEETITAE
;
A
#
# COMPACT_ATOMS: atom_id res chain seq x y z
N MET A 1 58.38 42.80 -8.10
CA MET A 1 58.27 44.20 -8.57
C MET A 1 56.94 44.36 -9.29
N THR A 2 56.04 45.23 -8.83
CA THR A 2 54.76 45.48 -9.51
C THR A 2 54.99 46.21 -10.84
N VAL A 3 54.02 46.19 -11.75
CA VAL A 3 54.13 46.84 -13.08
C VAL A 3 54.45 48.34 -12.94
N GLU A 4 53.87 48.99 -11.93
CA GLU A 4 54.15 50.38 -11.60
C GLU A 4 55.55 50.58 -11.01
N GLY A 5 56.01 49.67 -10.16
CA GLY A 5 57.37 49.67 -9.62
C GLY A 5 58.44 49.57 -10.73
N TYR A 6 58.22 48.71 -11.72
CA TYR A 6 59.12 48.60 -12.88
C TYR A 6 59.16 49.89 -13.72
N ARG A 7 58.00 50.53 -13.93
CA ARG A 7 57.92 51.80 -14.64
C ARG A 7 58.64 52.94 -13.92
N ARG A 8 58.61 52.97 -12.58
CA ARG A 8 59.31 53.97 -11.75
C ARG A 8 60.83 53.79 -11.75
N VAL A 9 61.34 52.57 -11.93
CA VAL A 9 62.79 52.30 -11.94
C VAL A 9 63.43 52.53 -13.32
N LYS A 10 62.64 52.53 -14.39
CA LYS A 10 63.09 52.84 -15.75
C LYS A 10 63.87 54.16 -15.90
N PRO A 11 63.44 55.32 -15.33
CA PRO A 11 64.22 56.56 -15.40
C PRO A 11 65.51 56.51 -14.57
N LEU A 12 65.52 55.81 -13.43
CA LEU A 12 66.71 55.68 -12.57
C LEU A 12 67.80 54.83 -13.25
N VAL A 13 67.39 53.76 -13.92
CA VAL A 13 68.30 52.88 -14.67
C VAL A 13 68.88 53.57 -15.90
N ARG A 14 68.10 54.46 -16.54
CA ARG A 14 68.59 55.31 -17.64
C ARG A 14 69.68 56.28 -17.18
N LYS A 15 69.54 56.85 -15.97
CA LYS A 15 70.57 57.71 -15.37
C LYS A 15 71.81 56.93 -14.94
N ALA A 16 71.64 55.70 -14.45
CA ALA A 16 72.74 54.85 -14.00
C ALA A 16 73.43 54.05 -15.12
N GLN A 17 72.99 54.16 -16.38
CA GLN A 17 73.50 53.41 -17.55
C GLN A 17 73.57 51.87 -17.37
N VAL A 18 72.74 51.29 -16.50
CA VAL A 18 72.68 49.83 -16.30
C VAL A 18 71.64 49.20 -17.25
N ARG A 19 71.83 47.95 -17.66
CA ARG A 19 70.83 47.19 -18.42
C ARG A 19 70.01 46.29 -17.49
N LEU A 20 68.71 46.55 -17.40
CA LEU A 20 67.77 45.65 -16.73
C LEU A 20 67.39 44.49 -17.66
N HIS A 21 67.56 43.25 -17.20
CA HIS A 21 67.06 42.06 -17.86
C HIS A 21 65.82 41.53 -17.11
N ILE A 22 64.72 41.27 -17.83
CA ILE A 22 63.50 40.74 -17.22
C ILE A 22 63.54 39.22 -17.28
N THR A 23 63.79 38.58 -16.14
CA THR A 23 63.91 37.11 -16.02
C THR A 23 62.55 36.39 -16.12
N GLY A 24 61.44 37.05 -15.78
CA GLY A 24 60.11 36.45 -15.85
C GLY A 24 58.99 37.45 -15.57
N ARG A 25 57.81 37.20 -16.14
CA ARG A 25 56.58 37.98 -15.90
C ARG A 25 55.56 37.07 -15.22
N PHE A 26 55.09 37.47 -14.04
CA PHE A 26 54.14 36.70 -13.23
C PHE A 26 52.91 37.55 -12.92
N GLY A 27 51.72 36.95 -13.03
CA GLY A 27 50.43 37.58 -12.77
C GLY A 27 49.30 37.04 -13.66
N LEU A 28 48.06 37.13 -13.20
CA LEU A 28 46.85 36.70 -13.92
C LEU A 28 46.79 37.21 -15.38
N PRO A 29 47.06 38.49 -15.69
CA PRO A 29 47.03 38.99 -17.07
C PRO A 29 48.09 38.36 -17.97
N PHE A 30 49.29 38.09 -17.44
CA PHE A 30 50.40 37.48 -18.17
C PHE A 30 50.25 35.96 -18.31
N PHE A 31 49.59 35.30 -17.35
CA PHE A 31 49.22 33.89 -17.41
C PHE A 31 48.17 33.63 -18.50
N ILE A 32 47.12 34.47 -18.55
CA ILE A 32 46.06 34.42 -19.57
C ILE A 32 46.66 34.69 -20.97
N TYR A 33 47.55 35.69 -21.09
CA TYR A 33 48.22 35.98 -22.35
C TYR A 33 49.16 34.85 -22.82
N ARG A 34 49.86 34.16 -21.89
CA ARG A 34 50.73 33.02 -22.22
C ARG A 34 49.93 31.77 -22.62
N HIS A 35 48.74 31.57 -22.06
CA HIS A 35 47.85 30.43 -22.35
C HIS A 35 46.80 30.73 -23.42
N ARG A 36 46.93 31.80 -24.21
CA ARG A 36 45.94 32.24 -25.21
C ARG A 36 45.65 31.20 -26.30
N LYS A 37 46.61 30.32 -26.64
CA LYS A 37 46.40 29.18 -27.55
C LYS A 37 45.66 27.99 -26.91
N ARG A 38 45.45 28.01 -25.58
CA ARG A 38 44.79 26.97 -24.79
C ARG A 38 43.44 27.41 -24.20
N TRP A 39 42.69 28.21 -24.97
CA TRP A 39 41.38 28.74 -24.59
C TRP A 39 40.36 27.64 -24.23
N TYR A 40 40.53 26.44 -24.79
CA TYR A 40 39.68 25.28 -24.53
C TYR A 40 39.64 24.82 -23.07
N TYR A 41 40.70 25.01 -22.28
CA TYR A 41 40.64 24.70 -20.84
C TYR A 41 39.73 25.68 -20.08
N GLY A 42 39.83 26.97 -20.39
CA GLY A 42 38.96 27.99 -19.79
C GLY A 42 37.50 27.80 -20.23
N ALA A 43 37.29 27.52 -21.52
CA ALA A 43 35.97 27.19 -22.05
C ALA A 43 35.39 25.92 -21.41
N GLY A 44 36.20 24.88 -21.18
CA GLY A 44 35.75 23.65 -20.52
C GLY A 44 35.33 23.88 -19.06
N ILE A 45 36.09 24.66 -18.30
CA ILE A 45 35.72 25.02 -16.92
C ILE A 45 34.42 25.85 -16.91
N MET A 46 34.30 26.85 -17.79
CA MET A 46 33.09 27.66 -17.88
C MET A 46 31.88 26.81 -18.28
N ALA A 47 32.03 25.92 -19.26
CA ALA A 47 30.99 25.00 -19.68
C ALA A 47 30.58 24.03 -18.56
N PHE A 48 31.53 23.55 -17.77
CA PHE A 48 31.25 22.69 -16.60
C PHE A 48 30.36 23.42 -15.59
N PHE A 49 30.68 24.66 -15.22
CA PHE A 49 29.84 25.44 -14.30
C PHE A 49 28.49 25.81 -14.92
N LEU A 50 28.44 26.08 -16.24
CA LEU A 50 27.19 26.33 -16.95
C LEU A 50 26.27 25.10 -16.89
N VAL A 51 26.81 23.90 -17.14
CA VAL A 51 26.07 22.64 -17.04
C VAL A 51 25.57 22.42 -15.61
N LEU A 52 26.42 22.61 -14.59
CA LEU A 52 26.00 22.50 -13.19
C LEU A 52 24.88 23.49 -12.84
N TYR A 53 24.98 24.73 -13.34
CA TYR A 53 23.94 25.74 -13.14
C TYR A 53 22.63 25.32 -13.78
N VAL A 54 22.65 24.85 -15.03
CA VAL A 54 21.46 24.34 -15.71
C VAL A 54 20.88 23.16 -14.94
N MET A 55 21.68 22.18 -14.53
CA MET A 55 21.23 21.04 -13.73
C MET A 55 20.62 21.46 -12.38
N SER A 56 21.07 22.58 -11.79
CA SER A 56 20.51 23.12 -10.53
C SER A 56 19.07 23.62 -10.64
N LEU A 57 18.58 23.89 -11.85
CA LEU A 57 17.23 24.40 -12.10
C LEU A 57 16.20 23.29 -12.19
N PHE A 58 16.63 22.03 -12.28
CA PHE A 58 15.77 20.87 -12.45
C PHE A 58 15.66 20.06 -11.17
N ILE A 59 14.59 19.28 -11.07
CA ILE A 59 14.34 18.34 -9.99
C ILE A 59 14.79 16.96 -10.43
N TRP A 60 15.65 16.33 -9.63
CA TRP A 60 16.27 15.04 -9.92
C TRP A 60 15.96 13.97 -8.89
N ASP A 61 15.35 14.35 -7.76
CA ASP A 61 14.95 13.44 -6.70
C ASP A 61 13.58 13.85 -6.17
N ILE A 62 12.71 12.88 -5.93
CA ILE A 62 11.39 13.06 -5.33
C ILE A 62 11.32 12.09 -4.17
N GLN A 63 11.14 12.57 -2.95
CA GLN A 63 11.00 11.70 -1.79
C GLN A 63 9.68 11.97 -1.07
N PHE A 64 9.00 10.88 -0.74
CA PHE A 64 7.84 10.84 0.12
C PHE A 64 8.25 10.43 1.53
N GLU A 65 7.64 11.05 2.54
CA GLU A 65 7.79 10.69 3.94
C GLU A 65 6.41 10.62 4.61
N GLY A 66 6.20 9.60 5.45
CA GLY A 66 4.93 9.40 6.18
C GLY A 66 3.87 8.63 5.41
N ASN A 67 4.27 7.87 4.39
CA ASN A 67 3.39 6.96 3.65
C ASN A 67 3.35 5.58 4.34
N TYR A 68 2.18 5.18 4.84
CA TYR A 68 2.00 3.89 5.54
C TYR A 68 1.05 2.97 4.76
N ARG A 69 -0.08 3.53 4.31
CA ARG A 69 -1.12 2.90 3.51
C ARG A 69 -0.82 3.01 2.02
N TYR A 70 -0.41 4.19 1.56
CA TYR A 70 -0.09 4.40 0.14
C TYR A 70 1.34 3.99 -0.19
N THR A 71 1.49 3.17 -1.23
CA THR A 71 2.82 2.74 -1.68
C THR A 71 3.50 3.87 -2.48
N TYR A 72 4.82 3.95 -2.40
CA TYR A 72 5.63 4.91 -3.16
C TYR A 72 5.29 4.93 -4.66
N ASP A 73 5.10 3.76 -5.29
CA ASP A 73 4.73 3.63 -6.71
C ASP A 73 3.40 4.32 -7.03
N THR A 74 2.40 4.18 -6.15
CA THR A 74 1.09 4.80 -6.32
C THR A 74 1.20 6.33 -6.30
N LEU A 75 1.98 6.88 -5.37
CA LEU A 75 2.18 8.32 -5.24
C LEU A 75 3.00 8.89 -6.40
N VAL A 76 4.01 8.17 -6.89
CA VAL A 76 4.77 8.57 -8.09
C VAL A 76 3.88 8.58 -9.33
N ARG A 77 3.05 7.56 -9.53
CA ARG A 77 2.09 7.53 -10.65
C ARG A 77 1.12 8.69 -10.59
N PHE A 78 0.67 9.07 -9.39
CA PHE A 78 -0.18 10.23 -9.23
C PHE A 78 0.54 11.52 -9.67
N LEU A 79 1.80 11.71 -9.27
CA LEU A 79 2.58 12.86 -9.74
C LEU A 79 2.72 12.89 -11.26
N ASP A 80 2.89 11.72 -11.89
CA ASP A 80 2.95 11.59 -13.35
C ASP A 80 1.64 12.08 -14.02
N THR A 81 0.47 11.78 -13.44
CA THR A 81 -0.82 12.32 -13.93
C THR A 81 -0.96 13.85 -13.79
N GLN A 82 -0.14 14.48 -12.95
CA GLN A 82 -0.10 15.94 -12.76
C GLN A 82 1.05 16.59 -13.54
N ASP A 83 1.68 15.87 -14.49
CA ASP A 83 2.86 16.30 -15.26
C ASP A 83 4.08 16.65 -14.38
N ILE A 84 4.19 16.03 -13.20
CA ILE A 84 5.30 16.19 -12.27
C ILE A 84 6.20 14.95 -12.36
N ASP A 85 7.30 15.09 -13.06
CA ASP A 85 8.27 14.01 -13.29
C ASP A 85 9.72 14.46 -13.06
N TYR A 86 10.63 13.48 -12.99
CA TYR A 86 12.07 13.70 -12.93
C TYR A 86 12.56 14.51 -14.12
N GLY A 87 13.44 15.48 -13.87
CA GLY A 87 13.98 16.38 -14.89
C GLY A 87 13.07 17.55 -15.25
N MET A 88 12.04 17.84 -14.44
CA MET A 88 11.23 19.04 -14.62
C MET A 88 11.88 20.29 -14.02
N LEU A 89 11.56 21.47 -14.58
CA LEU A 89 12.02 22.76 -14.05
C LEU A 89 11.37 23.04 -12.71
N LYS A 90 12.17 23.40 -11.70
CA LYS A 90 11.69 23.76 -10.36
C LYS A 90 10.63 24.88 -10.35
N ALA A 91 10.70 25.78 -11.33
CA ALA A 91 9.77 26.91 -11.45
C ALA A 91 8.37 26.51 -11.94
N ARG A 92 8.20 25.30 -12.47
CA ARG A 92 6.89 24.79 -12.91
C ARG A 92 6.09 24.14 -11.77
N ILE A 93 6.74 23.78 -10.66
CA ILE A 93 6.03 23.16 -9.53
C ILE A 93 5.36 24.25 -8.71
N ASN A 94 4.04 24.23 -8.69
CA ASN A 94 3.27 24.90 -7.66
C ASN A 94 3.06 23.94 -6.49
N CYS A 95 3.74 24.21 -5.37
CA CYS A 95 3.65 23.35 -4.19
C CYS A 95 2.24 23.39 -3.57
N GLU A 96 1.56 24.54 -3.60
CA GLU A 96 0.22 24.70 -3.03
C GLU A 96 -0.83 23.90 -3.81
N ASP A 97 -0.79 23.99 -5.15
CA ASP A 97 -1.70 23.22 -6.02
C ASP A 97 -1.46 21.72 -5.87
N LEU A 98 -0.19 21.30 -5.77
CA LEU A 98 0.17 19.90 -5.57
C LEU A 98 -0.37 19.37 -4.25
N GLU A 99 -0.21 20.12 -3.15
CA GLU A 99 -0.75 19.73 -1.85
C GLU A 99 -2.29 19.61 -1.87
N ALA A 100 -2.97 20.55 -2.54
CA ALA A 100 -4.43 20.54 -2.66
C ALA A 100 -4.92 19.36 -3.53
N SER A 101 -4.24 19.10 -4.64
CA SER A 101 -4.54 17.98 -5.54
C SER A 101 -4.39 16.63 -4.83
N MET A 102 -3.30 16.42 -4.08
CA MET A 102 -3.10 15.21 -3.28
C MET A 102 -4.20 15.01 -2.23
N ARG A 103 -4.58 16.06 -1.50
CA ARG A 103 -5.68 15.97 -0.51
C ARG A 103 -7.03 15.64 -1.15
N THR A 104 -7.25 16.06 -2.39
CA THR A 104 -8.50 15.78 -3.11
C THR A 104 -8.55 14.36 -3.66
N SER A 105 -7.43 13.86 -4.18
CA SER A 105 -7.36 12.52 -4.79
C SER A 105 -7.24 11.39 -3.77
N PHE A 106 -6.74 11.68 -2.56
CA PHE A 106 -6.57 10.69 -1.50
C PHE A 106 -7.31 11.14 -0.22
N PRO A 107 -8.58 10.75 -0.05
CA PRO A 107 -9.41 11.16 1.11
C PRO A 107 -8.83 10.71 2.47
N GLU A 108 -8.02 9.66 2.47
CA GLU A 108 -7.36 9.15 3.67
C GLU A 108 -6.18 10.03 4.11
N ILE A 109 -5.69 10.96 3.27
CA ILE A 109 -4.61 11.86 3.63
C ILE A 109 -5.17 13.08 4.38
N THR A 110 -4.79 13.22 5.65
CA THR A 110 -5.23 14.34 6.50
C THR A 110 -4.44 15.62 6.22
N TRP A 111 -3.14 15.47 5.94
CA TRP A 111 -2.24 16.60 5.77
C TRP A 111 -1.12 16.25 4.79
N VAL A 112 -0.76 17.23 3.95
CA VAL A 112 0.32 17.14 2.98
C VAL A 112 1.12 18.44 3.04
N SER A 113 2.45 18.34 3.00
CA SER A 113 3.33 19.45 2.72
C SER A 113 4.33 19.11 1.64
N ALA A 114 4.38 19.90 0.57
CA ALA A 114 5.32 19.79 -0.51
C ALA A 114 6.32 20.96 -0.45
N ARG A 115 7.62 20.65 -0.52
CA ARG A 115 8.68 21.67 -0.59
C ARG A 115 9.79 21.28 -1.55
N VAL A 116 10.31 22.27 -2.27
CA VAL A 116 11.51 22.09 -3.11
C VAL A 116 12.75 22.47 -2.30
N SER A 117 13.69 21.53 -2.16
CA SER A 117 14.96 21.73 -1.46
C SER A 117 16.13 21.39 -2.39
N GLY A 118 16.73 22.41 -3.01
CA GLY A 118 17.81 22.22 -3.98
C GLY A 118 17.28 21.63 -5.29
N THR A 119 17.79 20.46 -5.69
CA THR A 119 17.30 19.70 -6.86
C THR A 119 16.34 18.57 -6.47
N ARG A 120 15.67 18.68 -5.32
CA ARG A 120 14.76 17.66 -4.77
C ARG A 120 13.39 18.21 -4.44
N LEU A 121 12.35 17.44 -4.71
CA LEU A 121 11.00 17.63 -4.19
C LEU A 121 10.78 16.72 -2.96
N LEU A 122 10.40 17.31 -1.84
CA LEU A 122 10.10 16.65 -0.58
C LEU A 122 8.60 16.74 -0.31
N ILE A 123 7.94 15.61 -0.17
CA ILE A 123 6.51 15.53 0.11
C ILE A 123 6.31 14.78 1.42
N HIS A 124 5.87 15.50 2.45
CA HIS A 124 5.50 14.91 3.74
C HIS A 124 4.00 14.69 3.77
N ILE A 125 3.59 13.47 4.09
CA ILE A 125 2.20 13.03 4.10
C ILE A 125 1.87 12.54 5.51
N LYS A 126 0.67 12.86 5.99
CA LYS A 126 0.09 12.27 7.19
C LYS A 126 -1.27 11.67 6.84
N GLU A 127 -1.34 10.35 6.94
CA GLU A 127 -2.54 9.56 6.66
C GLU A 127 -3.40 9.41 7.93
N ASN A 128 -4.72 9.32 7.75
CA ASN A 128 -5.69 9.04 8.80
C ASN A 128 -5.89 7.52 8.91
N GLU A 129 -5.89 7.00 10.13
CA GLU A 129 -6.04 5.55 10.38
C GLU A 129 -7.50 5.08 10.33
N VAL A 130 -8.48 6.00 10.37
CA VAL A 130 -9.90 5.64 10.53
C VAL A 130 -10.80 6.47 9.61
N LEU A 131 -11.25 5.87 8.51
CA LEU A 131 -12.42 6.32 7.75
C LEU A 131 -13.25 5.10 7.36
N SER A 132 -14.12 4.66 8.26
CA SER A 132 -15.28 3.87 7.88
C SER A 132 -16.28 4.81 7.20
N THR A 133 -16.35 4.74 5.87
CA THR A 133 -17.47 5.29 5.09
C THR A 133 -18.77 4.84 5.77
N ILE A 134 -19.58 5.79 6.22
CA ILE A 134 -20.92 5.49 6.73
C ILE A 134 -21.78 5.21 5.48
N PRO A 135 -22.19 3.96 5.21
CA PRO A 135 -23.08 3.70 4.08
C PRO A 135 -24.41 4.41 4.30
N GLU A 136 -25.04 4.87 3.21
CA GLU A 136 -26.43 5.34 3.25
C GLU A 136 -27.31 4.25 3.86
N LYS A 137 -28.11 4.60 4.87
CA LYS A 137 -28.99 3.65 5.54
C LYS A 137 -30.12 3.27 4.58
N ASP A 138 -30.16 2.01 4.20
CA ASP A 138 -31.33 1.40 3.59
C ASP A 138 -32.42 1.28 4.69
N GLU A 139 -33.61 1.81 4.44
CA GLU A 139 -34.75 1.79 5.38
C GLU A 139 -35.81 0.73 5.00
N THR A 140 -35.51 -0.15 4.03
CA THR A 140 -36.45 -1.20 3.64
C THR A 140 -36.77 -2.16 4.81
N PRO A 141 -38.05 -2.49 5.07
CA PRO A 141 -38.38 -3.38 6.17
C PRO A 141 -37.75 -4.76 6.00
N CYS A 142 -36.99 -5.20 6.99
CA CYS A 142 -36.27 -6.46 6.96
C CYS A 142 -36.18 -7.08 8.36
N ASP A 143 -36.06 -8.40 8.39
CA ASP A 143 -35.74 -9.18 9.58
C ASP A 143 -34.23 -9.44 9.65
N ILE A 144 -33.70 -9.62 10.86
CA ILE A 144 -32.33 -10.12 11.07
C ILE A 144 -32.39 -11.62 11.33
N VAL A 145 -31.68 -12.38 10.49
CA VAL A 145 -31.49 -13.82 10.61
C VAL A 145 -30.03 -14.17 10.91
N ALA A 146 -29.82 -15.34 11.52
CA ALA A 146 -28.50 -15.87 11.78
C ALA A 146 -27.78 -16.26 10.48
N SER A 147 -26.60 -15.71 10.25
CA SER A 147 -25.76 -16.11 9.11
C SER A 147 -25.13 -17.49 9.26
N GLN A 148 -24.94 -17.96 10.50
CA GLN A 148 -24.25 -19.21 10.87
C GLN A 148 -24.79 -19.71 12.22
N PRO A 149 -24.69 -21.01 12.52
CA PRO A 149 -25.09 -21.54 13.81
C PRO A 149 -24.11 -21.13 14.92
N GLY A 150 -24.61 -20.91 16.14
CA GLY A 150 -23.78 -20.50 17.27
C GLY A 150 -24.56 -20.27 18.55
N ILE A 151 -23.86 -19.88 19.61
CA ILE A 151 -24.46 -19.49 20.89
C ILE A 151 -24.34 -17.98 21.05
N ILE A 152 -25.46 -17.29 21.27
CA ILE A 152 -25.47 -15.82 21.39
C ILE A 152 -24.71 -15.39 22.65
N THR A 153 -23.68 -14.57 22.50
CA THR A 153 -22.89 -14.05 23.63
C THR A 153 -23.24 -12.60 23.97
N SER A 154 -23.63 -11.80 22.99
CA SER A 154 -24.08 -10.42 23.17
C SER A 154 -25.15 -10.06 22.16
N MET A 155 -26.17 -9.33 22.60
CA MET A 155 -27.27 -8.88 21.76
C MET A 155 -27.73 -7.50 22.21
N VAL A 156 -27.67 -6.52 21.30
CA VAL A 156 -28.17 -5.16 21.51
C VAL A 156 -29.10 -4.80 20.37
N VAL A 157 -30.40 -4.77 20.64
CA VAL A 157 -31.43 -4.42 19.66
C VAL A 157 -31.75 -2.94 19.71
N ARG A 158 -31.67 -2.26 18.56
CA ARG A 158 -32.03 -0.84 18.38
C ARG A 158 -33.42 -0.68 17.77
N GLN A 159 -33.77 -1.51 16.78
CA GLN A 159 -35.07 -1.55 16.13
C GLN A 159 -35.52 -3.00 15.86
N GLY A 160 -36.82 -3.27 16.04
CA GLY A 160 -37.41 -4.61 15.90
C GLY A 160 -37.65 -5.32 17.24
N VAL A 161 -38.18 -6.55 17.18
CA VAL A 161 -38.49 -7.39 18.34
C VAL A 161 -37.54 -8.59 18.39
N ALA A 162 -36.77 -8.70 19.46
CA ALA A 162 -35.90 -9.84 19.71
C ALA A 162 -36.71 -11.14 19.83
N GLN A 163 -36.32 -12.17 19.08
CA GLN A 163 -36.91 -13.51 19.13
C GLN A 163 -36.05 -14.51 19.92
N VAL A 164 -34.84 -14.11 20.30
CA VAL A 164 -33.81 -14.92 20.96
C VAL A 164 -33.17 -14.13 22.09
N CYS A 165 -32.56 -14.84 23.05
CA CYS A 165 -31.88 -14.27 24.20
C CYS A 165 -30.39 -14.62 24.22
N VAL A 166 -29.61 -13.85 24.98
CA VAL A 166 -28.20 -14.16 25.24
C VAL A 166 -28.11 -15.51 25.95
N GLY A 167 -27.29 -16.42 25.41
CA GLY A 167 -27.14 -17.79 25.86
C GLY A 167 -27.90 -18.83 25.01
N ASP A 168 -28.79 -18.40 24.12
CA ASP A 168 -29.52 -19.32 23.25
C ASP A 168 -28.63 -19.85 22.12
N GLN A 169 -28.87 -21.12 21.76
CA GLN A 169 -28.26 -21.74 20.59
C GLN A 169 -29.16 -21.49 19.37
N VAL A 170 -28.56 -20.96 18.30
CA VAL A 170 -29.27 -20.63 17.07
C VAL A 170 -28.71 -21.42 15.89
N GLU A 171 -29.59 -21.69 14.92
CA GLU A 171 -29.24 -22.33 13.65
C GLU A 171 -29.11 -21.31 12.52
N GLU A 172 -28.39 -21.67 11.45
CA GLU A 172 -28.31 -20.81 10.26
C GLU A 172 -29.69 -20.56 9.65
N GLY A 173 -30.01 -19.29 9.40
CA GLY A 173 -31.29 -18.84 8.85
C GLY A 173 -32.39 -18.60 9.88
N GLN A 174 -32.16 -18.89 11.17
CA GLN A 174 -33.14 -18.60 12.22
C GLN A 174 -33.31 -17.08 12.41
N VAL A 175 -34.57 -16.63 12.57
CA VAL A 175 -34.88 -15.21 12.86
C VAL A 175 -34.43 -14.85 14.27
N LEU A 176 -33.53 -13.87 14.37
CA LEU A 176 -33.00 -13.34 15.62
C LEU A 176 -33.77 -12.10 16.09
N VAL A 177 -34.08 -11.20 15.15
CA VAL A 177 -34.89 -10.00 15.40
C VAL A 177 -35.89 -9.86 14.27
N SER A 178 -37.17 -9.79 14.63
CA SER A 178 -38.22 -9.51 13.66
C SER A 178 -38.40 -8.00 13.49
N GLY A 179 -38.50 -7.55 12.24
CA GLY A 179 -38.92 -6.21 11.85
C GLY A 179 -40.42 -5.97 12.04
N ARG A 180 -41.22 -6.99 12.37
CA ARG A 180 -42.62 -6.83 12.74
C ARG A 180 -42.76 -6.46 14.22
N VAL A 181 -43.17 -5.23 14.50
CA VAL A 181 -43.42 -4.72 15.85
C VAL A 181 -44.92 -4.71 16.11
N PRO A 182 -45.47 -5.63 16.93
CA PRO A 182 -46.88 -5.66 17.25
C PRO A 182 -47.25 -4.50 18.20
N ILE A 183 -48.41 -3.90 17.97
CA ILE A 183 -49.04 -2.93 18.87
C ILE A 183 -50.02 -3.69 19.74
N ILE A 184 -49.70 -3.78 21.02
CA ILE A 184 -50.52 -4.47 22.01
C ILE A 184 -51.44 -3.44 22.66
N GLY A 185 -52.74 -3.70 22.65
CA GLY A 185 -53.73 -2.90 23.37
C GLY A 185 -53.71 -3.13 24.87
N ASP A 186 -54.42 -2.30 25.64
CA ASP A 186 -54.55 -2.43 27.09
C ASP A 186 -55.13 -3.79 27.55
N ASN A 187 -55.72 -4.55 26.61
CA ASN A 187 -56.29 -5.88 26.83
C ASN A 187 -55.32 -7.03 26.47
N GLU A 188 -54.04 -6.75 26.23
CA GLU A 188 -53.03 -7.72 25.76
C GLU A 188 -53.31 -8.33 24.36
N GLU A 189 -54.30 -7.82 23.63
CA GLU A 189 -54.61 -8.23 22.25
C GLU A 189 -53.85 -7.39 21.21
N GLU A 190 -53.37 -8.03 20.14
CA GLU A 190 -52.67 -7.37 19.02
C GLU A 190 -53.68 -6.56 18.19
N ILE A 191 -53.54 -5.23 18.20
CA ILE A 191 -54.44 -4.32 17.48
C ILE A 191 -53.94 -4.09 16.04
N ASN A 192 -52.61 -4.01 15.86
CA ASN A 192 -51.97 -3.75 14.57
C ASN A 192 -50.47 -4.10 14.65
N ALA A 193 -49.75 -4.11 13.53
CA ALA A 193 -48.30 -4.27 13.53
C ALA A 193 -47.62 -3.28 12.56
N TYR A 194 -46.50 -2.71 12.97
CA TYR A 194 -45.63 -1.92 12.09
C TYR A 194 -44.48 -2.77 11.58
N MET A 195 -44.06 -2.50 10.34
CA MET A 195 -42.88 -3.13 9.75
C MET A 195 -41.75 -2.12 9.73
N VAL A 196 -40.65 -2.45 10.40
CA VAL A 196 -39.44 -1.63 10.51
C VAL A 196 -38.25 -2.38 9.91
N HIS A 197 -37.21 -1.65 9.53
CA HIS A 197 -35.91 -2.25 9.26
C HIS A 197 -35.31 -2.71 10.60
N ALA A 198 -35.25 -4.02 10.85
CA ALA A 198 -34.62 -4.52 12.07
C ALA A 198 -33.15 -4.09 12.13
N ASP A 199 -32.72 -3.59 13.29
CA ASP A 199 -31.34 -3.14 13.54
C ASP A 199 -30.90 -3.63 14.91
N ALA A 200 -29.88 -4.49 14.93
CA ALA A 200 -29.30 -5.05 16.14
C ALA A 200 -27.85 -5.44 15.92
N ASP A 201 -27.03 -5.26 16.96
CA ASP A 201 -25.69 -5.86 17.04
C ASP A 201 -25.82 -7.18 17.77
N ILE A 202 -25.58 -8.29 17.06
CA ILE A 202 -25.70 -9.64 17.61
C ILE A 202 -24.39 -10.37 17.38
N VAL A 203 -23.73 -10.74 18.48
CA VAL A 203 -22.47 -11.48 18.49
C VAL A 203 -22.74 -12.88 19.03
N ALA A 204 -22.20 -13.88 18.34
CA ALA A 204 -22.32 -15.26 18.76
C ALA A 204 -20.96 -15.97 18.75
N ARG A 205 -20.83 -16.94 19.65
CA ARG A 205 -19.76 -17.92 19.64
C ARG A 205 -20.06 -18.98 18.58
N THR A 206 -19.27 -18.99 17.51
CA THR A 206 -19.37 -19.91 16.39
C THR A 206 -18.16 -20.84 16.35
N VAL A 207 -18.33 -22.02 15.77
CA VAL A 207 -17.26 -23.00 15.57
C VAL A 207 -16.97 -23.08 14.08
N LYS A 208 -15.75 -22.70 13.69
CA LYS A 208 -15.27 -22.77 12.31
C LYS A 208 -14.28 -23.90 12.14
N GLN A 209 -14.58 -24.77 11.20
CA GLN A 209 -13.66 -25.80 10.75
C GLN A 209 -12.98 -25.34 9.48
N TYR A 210 -11.66 -25.53 9.41
CA TYR A 210 -10.91 -25.32 8.18
C TYR A 210 -10.08 -26.56 7.87
N GLU A 211 -10.04 -26.89 6.58
CA GLU A 211 -9.24 -27.98 6.05
C GLU A 211 -8.37 -27.44 4.92
N LYS A 212 -7.08 -27.74 4.97
CA LYS A 212 -6.14 -27.39 3.92
C LYS A 212 -5.25 -28.57 3.60
N THR A 213 -5.26 -28.98 2.33
CA THR A 213 -4.39 -30.03 1.81
C THR A 213 -3.23 -29.40 1.03
N PHE A 214 -2.05 -30.00 1.15
CA PHE A 214 -0.88 -29.63 0.36
C PHE A 214 0.01 -30.84 0.08
N PRO A 215 0.70 -30.86 -1.08
CA PRO A 215 1.56 -31.99 -1.44
C PRO A 215 2.74 -32.10 -0.47
N LEU A 216 3.12 -33.34 -0.13
CA LEU A 216 4.29 -33.60 0.71
C LEU A 216 5.60 -33.27 -0.02
N LEU A 217 5.58 -33.41 -1.35
CA LEU A 217 6.69 -33.10 -2.24
C LEU A 217 6.63 -31.62 -2.65
N HIS A 218 7.71 -30.89 -2.42
CA HIS A 218 7.83 -29.48 -2.78
C HIS A 218 9.15 -29.19 -3.50
N GLN A 219 9.13 -28.16 -4.34
CA GLN A 219 10.30 -27.66 -5.05
C GLN A 219 11.01 -26.61 -4.19
N GLU A 220 12.18 -26.96 -3.67
CA GLU A 220 13.02 -26.00 -2.95
C GLU A 220 14.03 -25.36 -3.89
N ARG A 221 14.10 -24.02 -3.86
CA ARG A 221 15.14 -23.25 -4.58
C ARG A 221 16.33 -23.04 -3.66
N VAL A 222 17.46 -23.66 -3.99
CA VAL A 222 18.72 -23.51 -3.23
C VAL A 222 19.80 -22.82 -4.05
N HIS A 223 20.64 -22.07 -3.35
CA HIS A 223 21.81 -21.43 -3.94
C HIS A 223 22.85 -22.48 -4.36
N THR A 224 23.25 -22.50 -5.64
CA THR A 224 24.34 -23.40 -6.11
C THR A 224 25.72 -22.93 -5.65
N GLY A 225 25.81 -21.78 -5.00
CA GLY A 225 27.06 -21.12 -4.59
C GLY A 225 27.69 -20.25 -5.68
N ARG A 226 27.24 -20.35 -6.94
CA ARG A 226 27.74 -19.49 -8.01
C ARG A 226 27.17 -18.07 -7.88
N ARG A 227 28.06 -17.08 -7.91
CA ARG A 227 27.72 -15.66 -7.79
C ARG A 227 28.22 -14.89 -9.00
N ARG A 228 27.47 -13.87 -9.40
CA ARG A 228 27.85 -12.90 -10.43
C ARG A 228 27.81 -11.51 -9.85
N ARG A 229 28.68 -10.66 -10.39
CA ARG A 229 28.71 -9.24 -10.10
C ARG A 229 28.69 -8.48 -11.41
N GLY A 230 27.86 -7.46 -11.46
CA GLY A 230 27.77 -6.52 -12.56
C GLY A 230 27.74 -5.09 -12.04
N TRP A 231 27.86 -4.16 -12.97
CA TRP A 231 27.77 -2.73 -12.69
C TRP A 231 26.63 -2.16 -13.51
N TYR A 232 25.90 -1.25 -12.90
CA TYR A 232 24.84 -0.51 -13.53
C TYR A 232 25.09 0.98 -13.40
N MET A 233 24.78 1.71 -14.46
CA MET A 233 24.79 3.15 -14.47
C MET A 233 23.59 3.67 -15.25
N LYS A 234 22.85 4.61 -14.67
CA LYS A 234 21.74 5.30 -15.31
C LYS A 234 22.00 6.80 -15.27
N ALA A 235 21.82 7.48 -16.39
CA ALA A 235 21.89 8.94 -16.50
C ALA A 235 20.68 9.46 -17.29
N GLY A 236 19.65 9.97 -16.60
CA GLY A 236 18.38 10.34 -17.22
C GLY A 236 17.75 9.16 -17.98
N ALA A 237 17.55 9.32 -19.30
CA ALA A 237 17.00 8.29 -20.18
C ALA A 237 18.04 7.23 -20.63
N TRP A 238 19.33 7.46 -20.38
CA TRP A 238 20.38 6.51 -20.75
C TRP A 238 20.62 5.52 -19.61
N SER A 239 20.56 4.21 -19.91
CA SER A 239 20.92 3.16 -18.97
C SER A 239 21.98 2.25 -19.57
N PHE A 240 23.00 1.95 -18.78
CA PHE A 240 24.08 1.04 -19.14
C PHE A 240 24.21 -0.06 -18.09
N THR A 241 24.13 -1.30 -18.55
CA THR A 241 24.28 -2.49 -17.71
C THR A 241 25.45 -3.30 -18.23
N PHE A 242 26.41 -3.56 -17.34
CA PHE A 242 27.51 -4.47 -17.63
C PHE A 242 27.42 -5.71 -16.74
N LEU A 243 27.08 -6.84 -17.37
CA LEU A 243 27.03 -8.16 -16.75
C LEU A 243 27.92 -9.13 -17.52
N THR A 244 28.58 -10.03 -16.82
CA THR A 244 29.34 -11.09 -17.47
C THR A 244 28.39 -12.08 -18.16
N PRO A 245 28.63 -12.46 -19.43
CA PRO A 245 27.73 -13.33 -20.19
C PRO A 245 27.58 -14.70 -19.52
N VAL A 246 26.38 -15.28 -19.58
CA VAL A 246 26.07 -16.60 -19.04
C VAL A 246 26.38 -17.66 -20.09
N ARG A 247 27.08 -18.73 -19.71
CA ARG A 247 27.12 -19.98 -20.46
C ARG A 247 26.30 -21.00 -19.68
N GLY A 248 25.18 -21.46 -20.25
CA GLY A 248 24.26 -22.43 -19.65
C GLY A 248 22.83 -21.91 -19.45
N GLN A 249 21.93 -22.80 -19.03
CA GLN A 249 20.49 -22.54 -18.80
C GLN A 249 20.11 -22.57 -17.30
N GLY A 250 21.04 -22.22 -16.40
CA GLY A 250 20.72 -22.12 -14.97
C GLY A 250 19.77 -20.96 -14.69
N GLU A 251 18.90 -21.10 -13.70
CA GLU A 251 18.08 -19.99 -13.20
C GLU A 251 18.93 -19.06 -12.32
N TRP A 252 18.76 -17.74 -12.48
CA TRP A 252 19.51 -16.74 -11.72
C TRP A 252 18.54 -15.74 -11.09
N ASP A 253 18.70 -15.53 -9.79
CA ASP A 253 18.04 -14.43 -9.08
C ASP A 253 19.00 -13.24 -9.03
N TYR A 254 18.57 -12.11 -9.60
CA TYR A 254 19.33 -10.88 -9.63
C TYR A 254 18.78 -9.90 -8.60
N SER A 255 19.67 -9.41 -7.73
CA SER A 255 19.41 -8.31 -6.81
C SER A 255 20.28 -7.13 -7.21
N MET A 256 19.71 -5.94 -7.13
CA MET A 256 20.33 -4.71 -7.61
C MET A 256 20.12 -3.61 -6.59
N GLU A 257 21.22 -3.00 -6.18
CA GLU A 257 21.21 -1.83 -5.31
C GLU A 257 21.65 -0.62 -6.13
N GLU A 258 20.78 0.39 -6.20
CA GLU A 258 21.05 1.64 -6.90
C GLU A 258 21.30 2.77 -5.90
N LYS A 259 22.29 3.62 -6.18
CA LYS A 259 22.57 4.82 -5.40
C LYS A 259 22.66 6.03 -6.32
N GLN A 260 21.83 7.03 -6.05
CA GLN A 260 21.91 8.31 -6.73
C GLN A 260 23.15 9.09 -6.30
N LEU A 261 23.87 9.64 -7.27
CA LEU A 261 25.00 10.51 -7.01
C LEU A 261 24.52 11.87 -6.51
N ARG A 262 25.22 12.39 -5.51
CA ARG A 262 24.95 13.68 -4.89
C ARG A 262 26.24 14.47 -4.78
N LEU A 263 26.23 15.69 -5.30
CA LEU A 263 27.25 16.71 -5.07
C LEU A 263 26.80 17.54 -3.86
N PHE A 264 27.70 17.81 -2.91
CA PHE A 264 27.38 18.59 -1.71
C PHE A 264 26.13 18.05 -0.94
N SER A 265 25.47 18.89 -0.13
CA SER A 265 24.33 18.41 0.66
C SER A 265 23.00 18.34 -0.10
N ASN A 266 22.65 19.30 -0.94
CA ASN A 266 21.28 19.36 -1.48
C ASN A 266 21.24 19.30 -3.01
N PHE A 267 22.33 18.85 -3.64
CA PHE A 267 22.44 18.77 -5.10
C PHE A 267 22.54 17.31 -5.54
N TYR A 268 21.38 16.74 -5.85
CA TYR A 268 21.23 15.42 -6.45
C TYR A 268 21.43 15.52 -7.96
N LEU A 269 22.20 14.59 -8.51
CA LEU A 269 22.43 14.46 -9.95
C LEU A 269 21.48 13.41 -10.52
N PRO A 270 21.09 13.50 -11.81
CA PRO A 270 20.34 12.44 -12.48
C PRO A 270 21.18 11.22 -12.85
N VAL A 271 22.22 10.93 -12.06
CA VAL A 271 23.15 9.83 -12.30
C VAL A 271 23.03 8.85 -11.15
N TYR A 272 22.71 7.60 -11.47
CA TYR A 272 22.62 6.49 -10.53
C TYR A 272 23.71 5.49 -10.86
N ILE A 273 24.37 4.97 -9.83
CA ILE A 273 25.34 3.89 -9.95
C ILE A 273 24.89 2.77 -9.04
N GLY A 274 24.94 1.54 -9.55
CA GLY A 274 24.53 0.37 -8.81
C GLY A 274 25.45 -0.82 -9.05
N ALA A 275 25.43 -1.74 -8.08
CA ALA A 275 26.04 -3.05 -8.22
C ALA A 275 24.94 -4.08 -8.41
N ILE A 276 25.08 -4.92 -9.43
CA ILE A 276 24.16 -6.04 -9.67
C ILE A 276 24.80 -7.29 -9.07
N GLN A 277 24.06 -8.03 -8.27
CA GLN A 277 24.46 -9.33 -7.72
C GLN A 277 23.52 -10.41 -8.25
N GLY A 278 24.06 -11.36 -9.00
CA GLY A 278 23.31 -12.54 -9.43
C GLY A 278 23.68 -13.75 -8.58
N ARG A 279 22.69 -14.52 -8.12
CA ARG A 279 22.89 -15.81 -7.47
C ARG A 279 22.21 -16.89 -8.31
N GLU A 280 22.96 -17.93 -8.68
CA GLU A 280 22.37 -19.06 -9.39
C GLU A 280 21.57 -19.91 -8.42
N MET A 281 20.35 -20.25 -8.83
CA MET A 281 19.41 -21.07 -8.10
C MET A 281 19.26 -22.40 -8.83
N ALA A 282 19.16 -23.47 -8.05
CA ALA A 282 18.73 -24.77 -8.54
C ALA A 282 17.45 -25.16 -7.80
N ALA A 283 16.43 -25.55 -8.54
CA ALA A 283 15.24 -26.16 -7.98
C ALA A 283 15.45 -27.68 -7.93
N TYR A 284 15.16 -28.30 -6.78
CA TYR A 284 15.06 -29.74 -6.67
C TYR A 284 13.86 -30.11 -5.81
N GLU A 285 13.28 -31.27 -6.09
CA GLU A 285 12.12 -31.77 -5.38
C GLU A 285 12.58 -32.55 -4.14
N ARG A 286 12.04 -32.19 -2.98
CA ARG A 286 12.20 -32.96 -1.75
C ARG A 286 10.91 -32.99 -0.94
N ASN A 287 10.80 -33.99 -0.08
CA ASN A 287 9.72 -34.05 0.90
C ASN A 287 10.01 -33.08 2.06
N TYR A 288 8.95 -32.53 2.64
CA TYR A 288 9.07 -31.77 3.88
C TYR A 288 9.60 -32.65 5.03
N ARG A 289 10.48 -32.07 5.85
CA ARG A 289 10.85 -32.65 7.14
C ARG A 289 9.74 -32.42 8.16
N GLU A 290 9.68 -33.24 9.21
CA GLU A 290 8.69 -33.08 10.29
C GLU A 290 8.73 -31.69 10.94
N ASP A 291 9.93 -31.13 11.15
CA ASP A 291 10.09 -29.79 11.73
C ASP A 291 9.57 -28.70 10.77
N GLU A 292 9.83 -28.84 9.47
CA GLU A 292 9.35 -27.93 8.43
C GLU A 292 7.83 -27.99 8.28
N LEU A 293 7.22 -29.17 8.42
CA LEU A 293 5.76 -29.34 8.43
C LEU A 293 5.12 -28.61 9.62
N LYS A 294 5.76 -28.66 10.80
CA LYS A 294 5.28 -27.93 11.98
C LYS A 294 5.37 -26.41 11.78
N GLU A 295 6.48 -25.92 11.23
CA GLU A 295 6.64 -24.49 10.91
C GLU A 295 5.65 -24.03 9.85
N LEU A 296 5.46 -24.81 8.79
CA LEU A 296 4.53 -24.52 7.72
C LEU A 296 3.08 -24.54 8.21
N SER A 297 2.72 -25.50 9.07
CA SER A 297 1.42 -25.55 9.75
C SER A 297 1.18 -24.27 10.57
N LYS A 298 2.15 -23.88 11.42
CA LYS A 298 2.08 -22.65 12.21
C LYS A 298 1.94 -21.41 11.33
N ALA A 299 2.66 -21.35 10.21
CA ALA A 299 2.58 -20.22 9.28
C ALA A 299 1.21 -20.14 8.59
N ILE A 300 0.64 -21.27 8.17
CA ILE A 300 -0.71 -21.34 7.59
C ILE A 300 -1.76 -20.93 8.64
N ASN A 301 -1.67 -21.47 9.85
CA ASN A 301 -2.56 -21.14 10.97
C ASN A 301 -2.48 -19.63 11.27
N TYR A 302 -1.26 -19.08 11.40
CA TYR A 302 -1.04 -17.65 11.59
C TYR A 302 -1.66 -16.77 10.49
N GLN A 303 -1.49 -17.14 9.21
CA GLN A 303 -2.12 -16.42 8.11
C GLN A 303 -3.65 -16.48 8.17
N PHE A 304 -4.22 -17.62 8.55
CA PHE A 304 -5.66 -17.78 8.69
C PHE A 304 -6.21 -16.93 9.84
N VAL A 305 -5.58 -16.98 11.01
CA VAL A 305 -5.88 -16.15 12.18
C VAL A 305 -5.80 -14.66 11.83
N LYS A 306 -4.71 -14.23 11.19
CA LYS A 306 -4.54 -12.84 10.77
C LYS A 306 -5.65 -12.37 9.81
N ASN A 307 -6.02 -13.20 8.84
CA ASN A 307 -7.12 -12.89 7.91
C ASN A 307 -8.48 -12.79 8.62
N LEU A 308 -8.69 -13.49 9.75
CA LEU A 308 -9.90 -13.37 10.57
C LEU A 308 -9.86 -12.11 11.46
N GLU A 309 -8.72 -11.80 12.07
CA GLU A 309 -8.52 -10.56 12.84
C GLU A 309 -8.67 -9.31 11.98
N GLU A 310 -8.15 -9.31 10.75
CA GLU A 310 -8.33 -8.21 9.77
C GLU A 310 -9.82 -8.01 9.40
N LYS A 311 -10.67 -9.02 9.60
CA LYS A 311 -12.13 -8.95 9.43
C LYS A 311 -12.88 -8.60 10.72
N GLY A 312 -12.17 -8.37 11.83
CA GLY A 312 -12.76 -8.02 13.12
C GLY A 312 -13.33 -9.21 13.90
N VAL A 313 -12.93 -10.45 13.58
CA VAL A 313 -13.36 -11.66 14.29
C VAL A 313 -12.43 -11.94 15.47
N GLN A 314 -12.99 -12.12 16.67
CA GLN A 314 -12.20 -12.47 17.86
C GLN A 314 -12.09 -14.00 17.98
N ILE A 315 -10.87 -14.52 18.20
CA ILE A 315 -10.62 -15.96 18.34
C ILE A 315 -10.48 -16.30 19.82
N LEU A 316 -11.28 -17.25 20.30
CA LEU A 316 -11.32 -17.70 21.70
C LEU A 316 -10.49 -18.97 21.91
N GLU A 317 -10.52 -19.90 20.96
CA GLU A 317 -9.79 -21.17 21.04
C GLU A 317 -9.37 -21.63 19.64
N ASN A 318 -8.18 -22.24 19.54
CA ASN A 318 -7.60 -22.74 18.30
C ASN A 318 -7.00 -24.13 18.55
N ASN A 319 -7.62 -25.15 17.96
CA ASN A 319 -7.19 -26.53 18.05
C ASN A 319 -6.86 -27.05 16.64
N ASP A 320 -5.57 -27.18 16.33
CA ASP A 320 -5.09 -27.70 15.05
C ASP A 320 -4.56 -29.14 15.15
N ARG A 321 -4.83 -29.93 14.11
CA ARG A 321 -4.32 -31.29 13.94
C ARG A 321 -3.73 -31.45 12.54
N ILE A 322 -2.58 -32.11 12.48
CA ILE A 322 -1.89 -32.42 11.24
C ILE A 322 -2.02 -33.93 11.02
N GLU A 323 -2.65 -34.31 9.92
CA GLU A 323 -2.71 -35.70 9.46
C GLU A 323 -1.84 -35.83 8.21
N THR A 324 -0.79 -36.65 8.31
CA THR A 324 0.14 -36.89 7.20
C THR A 324 -0.26 -38.17 6.46
N SER A 325 -0.54 -38.07 5.17
CA SER A 325 -0.69 -39.22 4.26
C SER A 325 0.55 -39.41 3.39
N VAL A 326 0.61 -40.53 2.65
CA VAL A 326 1.80 -40.95 1.86
C VAL A 326 2.22 -39.93 0.79
N SER A 327 1.28 -39.16 0.24
CA SER A 327 1.52 -38.16 -0.82
C SER A 327 1.13 -36.72 -0.44
N GLU A 328 0.25 -36.55 0.55
CA GLU A 328 -0.37 -35.27 0.88
C GLU A 328 -0.44 -35.10 2.39
N CYS A 329 -0.32 -33.84 2.84
CA CYS A 329 -0.54 -33.44 4.22
C CYS A 329 -1.89 -32.74 4.32
N ARG A 330 -2.67 -33.11 5.34
CA ARG A 330 -3.98 -32.55 5.63
C ARG A 330 -3.93 -31.83 6.96
N LEU A 331 -4.10 -30.53 6.90
CA LEU A 331 -4.22 -29.67 8.07
C LEU A 331 -5.71 -29.48 8.34
N THR A 332 -6.18 -29.97 9.48
CA THR A 332 -7.54 -29.73 9.97
C THR A 332 -7.46 -28.92 11.25
N GLY A 333 -8.18 -27.81 11.32
CA GLY A 333 -8.27 -27.03 12.55
C GLY A 333 -9.69 -26.64 12.87
N GLU A 334 -9.95 -26.53 14.16
CA GLU A 334 -11.21 -26.05 14.71
C GLU A 334 -10.93 -24.77 15.49
N LEU A 335 -11.66 -23.71 15.14
CA LEU A 335 -11.54 -22.40 15.73
C LEU A 335 -12.87 -22.02 16.37
N VAL A 336 -12.83 -21.70 17.65
CA VAL A 336 -13.97 -21.09 18.33
C VAL A 336 -13.82 -19.58 18.17
N THR A 337 -14.72 -18.98 17.41
CA THR A 337 -14.72 -17.55 17.10
C THR A 337 -15.89 -16.84 17.74
N GLU A 338 -15.69 -15.56 18.05
CA GLU A 338 -16.74 -14.64 18.48
C GLU A 338 -16.86 -13.56 17.41
N GLU A 339 -18.00 -13.55 16.72
CA GLU A 339 -18.24 -12.69 15.56
C GLU A 339 -19.72 -12.31 15.43
N SER A 340 -19.99 -11.30 14.59
CA SER A 340 -21.35 -10.92 14.23
C SER A 340 -21.96 -11.99 13.33
N ILE A 341 -23.16 -12.45 13.69
CA ILE A 341 -23.96 -13.40 12.89
C ILE A 341 -25.15 -12.73 12.20
N VAL A 342 -25.11 -11.41 12.05
CA VAL A 342 -26.20 -10.61 11.50
C VAL A 342 -26.26 -10.74 9.98
N LYS A 343 -27.39 -11.21 9.46
CA LYS A 343 -27.74 -11.20 8.04
C LYS A 343 -29.16 -10.68 7.88
N THR A 344 -29.39 -9.76 6.96
CA THR A 344 -30.73 -9.22 6.70
C THR A 344 -31.50 -10.10 5.71
N GLN A 345 -32.79 -10.31 5.97
CA GLN A 345 -33.73 -10.98 5.08
C GLN A 345 -34.98 -10.11 4.91
N PRO A 346 -35.55 -9.98 3.69
CA PRO A 346 -36.80 -9.23 3.52
C PRO A 346 -37.89 -9.77 4.44
N ALA A 347 -38.61 -8.85 5.12
CA ALA A 347 -39.69 -9.24 6.02
C ALA A 347 -40.80 -9.97 5.22
N ALA A 348 -41.24 -11.12 5.71
CA ALA A 348 -42.33 -11.86 5.09
C ALA A 348 -43.65 -11.08 5.22
N GLU A 349 -44.35 -10.83 4.12
CA GLU A 349 -45.71 -10.27 4.15
C GLU A 349 -46.65 -11.26 4.87
N PRO A 350 -47.50 -10.79 5.80
CA PRO A 350 -48.43 -11.69 6.49
C PRO A 350 -49.48 -12.23 5.52
N ASP A 351 -49.60 -13.56 5.46
CA ASP A 351 -50.74 -14.26 4.87
C ASP A 351 -52.04 -13.89 5.61
N MET A 352 -52.67 -12.80 5.19
CA MET A 352 -54.04 -12.44 5.56
C MET A 352 -55.03 -13.32 4.79
N ASN A 353 -55.02 -14.64 5.02
CA ASN A 353 -56.11 -15.50 4.54
C ASN A 353 -56.32 -16.74 5.42
N SER A 354 -56.69 -16.52 6.68
CA SER A 354 -57.31 -17.54 7.54
C SER A 354 -58.45 -16.95 8.38
N GLY A 355 -59.31 -16.16 7.74
CA GLY A 355 -60.62 -15.80 8.28
C GLY A 355 -61.64 -16.84 7.84
N GLY A 356 -62.09 -17.70 8.75
CA GLY A 356 -63.14 -18.69 8.50
C GLY A 356 -64.43 -18.04 8.01
N GLU A 357 -64.99 -18.58 6.93
CA GLU A 357 -66.35 -18.26 6.46
C GLU A 357 -67.38 -18.71 7.52
N PRO A 358 -68.29 -17.83 7.98
CA PRO A 358 -69.44 -18.25 8.76
C PRO A 358 -70.50 -18.87 7.85
N GLY A 359 -70.99 -20.04 8.28
CA GLY A 359 -71.86 -20.93 7.52
C GLY A 359 -73.13 -20.30 6.95
N GLU A 360 -73.37 -20.64 5.70
CA GLU A 360 -74.62 -20.38 4.99
C GLU A 360 -75.64 -21.48 5.35
N LYS A 361 -76.77 -21.08 5.95
CA LYS A 361 -77.92 -21.95 6.18
C LYS A 361 -78.67 -22.18 4.86
N PRO A 362 -79.32 -23.34 4.69
CA PRO A 362 -79.99 -23.71 3.44
C PRO A 362 -81.35 -23.01 3.29
N GLU A 363 -81.56 -22.31 2.18
CA GLU A 363 -82.90 -21.97 1.69
C GLU A 363 -83.40 -23.07 0.75
N GLU A 364 -84.49 -23.71 1.18
CA GLU A 364 -85.44 -24.41 0.31
C GLU A 364 -85.92 -23.45 -0.79
N THR A 365 -86.18 -23.95 -2.00
CA THR A 365 -87.44 -23.71 -2.76
C THR A 365 -87.38 -24.31 -4.17
N ILE A 366 -88.16 -25.39 -4.35
CA ILE A 366 -89.16 -25.63 -5.41
C ILE A 366 -88.71 -25.79 -6.88
N THR A 367 -89.00 -27.00 -7.37
CA THR A 367 -89.23 -27.42 -8.76
C THR A 367 -90.25 -26.56 -9.53
N ALA A 368 -89.94 -26.15 -10.77
CA ALA A 368 -90.92 -26.07 -11.86
C ALA A 368 -90.23 -25.95 -13.24
N GLU A 369 -90.61 -26.91 -14.10
CA GLU A 369 -90.59 -26.97 -15.58
C GLU A 369 -89.27 -26.96 -16.38
#